data_AF-A0A3B9NRB7-F1
#
_entry.id   AF-A0A3B9NRB7-F1
#
_cell.length_a   1.000
_cell.length_b   1.000
_cell.length_c   1.000
_cell.angle_alpha   90.00
_cell.angle_beta   90.00
_cell.angle_gamma   90.00
#
_symmetry.space_group_name_H-M   'P 1'
#
loop_
_entity.id
_entity.type
_entity.pdbx_description
1 polymer ?
#
loop_
_entity_poly.entity_id
_entity_poly.type
_entity_poly.pdbx_seq_one_letter_code
_entity_poly.pdbx_strand_id
1 'polypeptide(L)' 'GMWTKVWLLLGREAELPNPGDWQMEEIGSEEVLMVRQKEGDVKAFYNVCQHRGNPLVS' A
#
# COMPACT_ATOMS: atom_id res chain seq x y z
N GLY A 1 -15.51 9.35 2.20
CA GLY A 1 -15.31 10.00 3.51
C GLY A 1 -14.19 11.01 3.43
N MET A 2 -13.74 11.55 4.58
CA MET A 2 -12.59 12.46 4.66
C MET A 2 -11.28 11.77 4.23
N TRP A 3 -11.10 10.51 4.63
CA TRP A 3 -9.85 9.74 4.49
C TRP A 3 -9.38 9.52 3.04
N THR A 4 -10.29 9.52 2.06
CA THR A 4 -9.94 9.35 0.64
C THR A 4 -9.61 10.65 -0.08
N LYS A 5 -9.60 11.79 0.62
CA LYS A 5 -9.44 13.14 0.04
C LYS A 5 -8.30 13.94 0.67
N VAL A 6 -7.48 13.29 1.49
CA VAL A 6 -6.36 13.92 2.21
C VAL A 6 -5.11 13.06 2.07
N TRP A 7 -3.95 13.69 2.24
CA TRP A 7 -2.69 12.95 2.37
C TRP A 7 -2.62 12.28 3.73
N LEU A 8 -2.25 11.00 3.73
CA LEU A 8 -2.07 10.19 4.93
C LEU A 8 -0.62 9.72 4.97
N LEU A 9 0.01 9.83 6.14
CA LEU A 9 1.34 9.27 6.37
C LEU A 9 1.19 7.76 6.60
N LEU A 10 1.74 6.95 5.71
CA LEU A 10 1.59 5.49 5.74
C LEU A 10 2.84 4.75 6.25
N GLY A 11 4.00 5.40 6.28
CA GLY A 11 5.26 4.74 6.63
C GLY A 11 6.48 5.58 6.37
N ARG A 12 7.65 5.01 6.69
CA ARG A 12 8.96 5.59 6.42
C ARG A 12 9.64 4.80 5.32
N GLU A 13 10.38 5.48 4.44
CA GLU A 13 11.14 4.81 3.39
C GLU A 13 12.12 3.75 3.92
N ALA A 14 12.70 3.97 5.11
CA ALA A 14 13.61 3.03 5.75
C ALA A 14 12.96 1.69 6.16
N GLU A 15 11.62 1.61 6.20
CA GLU A 15 10.87 0.37 6.46
C GLU A 15 10.80 -0.54 5.22
N LEU A 16 11.10 0.00 4.03
CA LEU A 16 11.11 -0.71 2.75
C LEU A 16 12.49 -0.61 2.08
N PRO A 17 13.56 -1.18 2.67
CA PRO A 17 14.93 -0.99 2.18
C PRO A 17 15.23 -1.64 0.83
N ASN A 18 14.57 -2.75 0.49
CA ASN A 18 14.90 -3.56 -0.69
C ASN A 18 13.72 -3.68 -1.69
N PRO A 19 14.00 -3.88 -2.99
CA PRO A 19 12.99 -4.26 -3.97
C PRO A 19 12.16 -5.47 -3.53
N GLY A 20 10.84 -5.32 -3.56
CA GLY A 20 9.89 -6.35 -3.13
C GLY A 20 9.50 -6.27 -1.66
N ASP A 21 10.19 -5.48 -0.83
CA ASP A 21 9.71 -5.15 0.50
C ASP A 21 8.36 -4.42 0.38
N TRP A 22 7.44 -4.78 1.27
CA TRP A 22 6.10 -4.23 1.28
C TRP A 22 5.57 -4.06 2.71
N GLN A 23 4.63 -3.15 2.87
CA GLN A 23 3.82 -3.01 4.07
C GLN A 23 2.38 -2.65 3.70
N MET A 24 1.45 -2.93 4.60
CA MET A 24 0.03 -2.68 4.41
C MET A 24 -0.50 -1.83 5.56
N GLU A 25 -1.32 -0.85 5.24
CA GLU A 25 -2.01 -0.02 6.22
C GLU A 25 -3.52 -0.05 6.01
N GLU A 26 -4.26 -0.17 7.10
CA GLU A 26 -5.72 -0.06 7.12
C GLU A 26 -6.16 1.41 7.25
N ILE A 27 -7.05 1.85 6.37
CA ILE A 27 -7.57 3.22 6.32
C ILE A 27 -9.10 3.15 6.28
N GLY A 28 -9.72 3.00 7.46
CA GLY A 28 -11.16 2.84 7.56
C GLY A 28 -11.61 1.52 6.96
N SER A 29 -12.29 1.56 5.81
CA SER A 29 -12.74 0.37 5.07
C SER A 29 -11.77 -0.10 3.99
N GLU A 30 -10.70 0.66 3.74
CA GLU A 30 -9.76 0.38 2.66
C GLU A 30 -8.46 -0.17 3.24
N GLU A 31 -7.81 -1.07 2.51
CA GLU A 31 -6.45 -1.54 2.78
C GLU A 31 -5.53 -1.04 1.68
N VAL A 32 -4.42 -0.39 2.06
CA VAL A 32 -3.44 0.16 1.12
C VAL A 32 -2.11 -0.58 1.26
N LEU A 33 -1.67 -1.18 0.17
CA LEU A 33 -0.39 -1.87 0.04
C LEU A 33 0.66 -0.91 -0.53
N MET A 34 1.76 -0.70 0.20
CA MET A 34 2.96 -0.02 -0.30
C MET A 34 4.04 -1.03 -0.64
N VAL A 35 4.66 -0.89 -1.82
CA VAL A 35 5.68 -1.82 -2.30
C VAL A 35 6.85 -1.06 -2.91
N ARG A 36 8.07 -1.42 -2.50
CA ARG A 36 9.30 -0.98 -3.17
C ARG A 36 9.43 -1.66 -4.53
N GLN A 37 9.36 -0.86 -5.58
CA GLN A 37 9.51 -1.32 -6.96
C GLN A 37 10.95 -1.73 -7.25
N LYS A 38 11.14 -2.52 -8.32
CA LYS A 38 12.47 -2.93 -8.80
C LYS A 38 13.39 -1.77 -9.15
N GLU A 39 12.82 -0.66 -9.59
CA GLU A 39 13.54 0.55 -9.99
C GLU A 39 13.91 1.45 -8.79
N GLY A 40 13.45 1.13 -7.58
CA GLY A 40 13.79 1.89 -6.38
C GLY A 40 12.81 3.02 -6.03
N ASP A 41 11.62 3.08 -6.63
CA ASP A 41 10.50 3.93 -6.18
C ASP A 41 9.49 3.17 -5.30
N VAL A 42 8.83 3.82 -4.34
CA VAL A 42 7.69 3.23 -3.61
C VAL A 42 6.40 3.56 -4.34
N LYS A 43 5.54 2.55 -4.52
CA LYS A 43 4.17 2.75 -5.02
C LYS A 43 3.16 2.21 -4.04
N ALA A 44 1.99 2.84 -3.99
CA ALA A 44 0.86 2.45 -3.16
C ALA A 44 -0.33 2.02 -4.02
N PHE A 45 -1.02 0.97 -3.61
CA PHE A 45 -2.17 0.38 -4.31
C PHE A 45 -3.24 -0.05 -3.31
N TYR A 46 -4.50 -0.11 -3.72
CA TYR A 46 -5.50 -0.83 -2.92
C TYR A 46 -5.14 -2.32 -2.87
N ASN A 47 -5.25 -2.95 -1.70
CA ASN A 47 -5.05 -4.38 -1.50
C ASN A 47 -6.26 -5.17 -2.01
N VAL A 48 -6.53 -5.10 -3.31
CA VAL A 48 -7.71 -5.72 -3.91
C VAL A 48 -7.39 -6.33 -5.26
N CYS A 49 -7.72 -7.61 -5.42
CA CYS A 49 -7.62 -8.29 -6.69
C CYS A 49 -8.71 -7.78 -7.64
N GLN A 50 -8.30 -7.24 -8.79
CA GLN A 50 -9.23 -6.70 -9.79
C GLN A 50 -10.15 -7.74 -10.45
N HIS A 51 -9.90 -9.04 -10.27
CA HIS A 51 -10.78 -10.09 -10.81
C HIS A 51 -12.04 -10.29 -9.97
N ARG A 52 -11.90 -10.47 -8.65
CA ARG A 52 -13.03 -10.84 -7.75
C ARG A 52 -13.01 -10.18 -6.39
N GLY A 53 -12.13 -9.21 -6.14
CA GLY A 53 -12.16 -8.40 -4.93
C GLY A 53 -11.52 -9.03 -3.69
N ASN A 54 -10.90 -10.20 -3.79
CA ASN A 54 -10.11 -10.76 -2.68
C ASN A 54 -8.87 -9.90 -2.42
N PRO A 55 -8.39 -9.80 -1.17
CA PRO A 55 -7.10 -9.20 -0.86
C PRO A 55 -5.96 -9.85 -1.66
N LEU A 56 -4.98 -9.05 -2.06
CA LEU A 56 -3.77 -9.55 -2.73
C LEU A 56 -2.79 -10.17 -1.72
N VAL A 57 -2.74 -9.59 -0.53
CA VAL A 57 -1.93 -10.04 0.62
C VAL A 57 -2.79 -10.02 1.89
N SER A 58 -2.39 -10.78 2.90
CA SER A 58 -3.06 -10.89 4.22
C SER A 58 -2.13 -10.43 5.33
#